data_AF-A0A381ZJX5-F1
#
_entry.id   AF-A0A381ZJX5-F1
#
_cell.length_a   1.000
_cell.length_b   1.000
_cell.length_c   1.000
_cell.angle_alpha   90.00
_cell.angle_beta   90.00
_cell.angle_gamma   90.00
#
_symmetry.space_group_name_H-M   'P 1'
#
loop_
_entity.id
_entity.type
_entity.pdbx_description
1 polymer ?
#
loop_
_entity_poly.entity_id
_entity_poly.type
_entity_poly.pdbx_seq_one_letter_code
_entity_poly.pdbx_strand_id
1 'polypeptide(L)'
;MIRRFLALAVLTALVACDNTEDVDELKSYVQTVHGFEDYNRQVEALITRFDDPTSAITDADITAARQKLDDYAAAVRAVPTPSENVLKHTHQLYVRTFGDARKLARDETGDTKRQAQSVAIGLRRLRTAIEDRVYPSLDVMLARENLEGGEYELGWPED
;
A
#
# COMPACT_ATOMS: atom_id res chain seq x y z
N MET A 1 45.11 -25.85 42.40
CA MET A 1 44.85 -24.45 42.79
C MET A 1 44.14 -23.73 41.65
N ILE A 2 42.84 -23.51 41.87
CA ILE A 2 41.91 -22.48 41.33
C ILE A 2 42.23 -21.83 39.97
N ARG A 3 41.39 -22.22 38.99
CA ARG A 3 40.86 -21.50 37.83
C ARG A 3 40.90 -19.96 37.93
N ARG A 4 41.34 -19.28 36.86
CA ARG A 4 40.83 -17.95 36.48
C ARG A 4 40.75 -17.82 34.96
N PHE A 5 39.62 -18.24 34.40
CA PHE A 5 39.13 -17.75 33.11
C PHE A 5 38.66 -16.30 33.33
N LEU A 6 39.40 -15.34 32.78
CA LEU A 6 38.90 -13.97 32.64
C LEU A 6 38.05 -13.92 31.37
N ALA A 7 36.76 -14.23 31.53
CA ALA A 7 35.76 -13.88 30.53
C ALA A 7 35.60 -12.37 30.55
N LEU A 8 36.11 -11.70 29.52
CA LEU A 8 35.83 -10.30 29.28
C LEU A 8 34.40 -10.23 28.74
N ALA A 9 33.42 -10.09 29.64
CA ALA A 9 32.05 -9.79 29.28
C ALA A 9 32.03 -8.36 28.73
N VAL A 10 32.11 -8.24 27.41
CA VAL A 10 31.75 -6.99 26.72
C VAL A 10 30.27 -6.80 26.94
N LEU A 11 29.93 -5.97 27.92
CA LEU A 11 28.61 -5.38 28.09
C LEU A 11 28.30 -4.59 26.82
N THR A 12 27.63 -5.23 25.85
CA THR A 12 26.88 -4.54 24.81
C THR A 12 25.60 -3.97 25.44
N ALA A 13 25.77 -3.05 26.39
CA ALA A 13 24.74 -2.06 26.70
C ALA A 13 24.92 -0.92 25.69
N LEU A 14 24.71 -1.25 24.41
CA LEU A 14 24.31 -0.22 23.46
C LEU A 14 22.95 0.23 23.97
N VAL A 15 22.93 1.43 24.52
CA VAL A 15 21.76 2.27 24.65
C VAL A 15 20.95 2.08 23.37
N ALA A 16 19.85 1.35 23.46
CA ALA A 16 18.80 1.39 22.46
C ALA A 16 18.42 2.86 22.38
N CYS A 17 18.89 3.53 21.31
CA CYS A 17 18.43 4.85 20.96
C CYS A 17 16.92 4.67 20.74
N ASP A 18 16.12 5.35 21.54
CA ASP A 18 14.69 5.15 21.75
C ASP A 18 13.90 5.36 20.44
N ASN A 19 13.84 4.32 19.60
CA ASN A 19 13.03 4.27 18.38
C ASN A 19 11.63 3.70 18.65
N THR A 20 11.26 3.50 19.92
CA THR A 20 10.01 2.85 20.31
C THR A 20 8.79 3.57 19.73
N GLU A 21 8.81 4.92 19.75
CA GLU A 21 7.74 5.75 19.17
C GLU A 21 7.63 5.57 17.65
N ASP A 22 8.76 5.56 16.94
CA ASP A 22 8.81 5.35 15.48
C ASP A 22 8.31 3.94 15.10
N VAL A 23 8.66 2.92 15.90
CA VAL A 23 8.20 1.54 15.71
C VAL A 23 6.71 1.41 15.95
N ASP A 24 6.18 2.03 17.00
CA ASP A 24 4.75 2.01 17.30
C ASP A 24 3.94 2.80 16.24
N GLU A 25 4.49 3.91 15.73
CA GLU A 25 3.92 4.62 14.58
C GLU A 25 3.88 3.73 13.33
N LEU A 26 4.97 3.01 13.02
CA LEU A 26 5.02 2.07 11.90
C LEU A 26 3.96 0.97 12.02
N LYS A 27 3.83 0.34 13.19
CA LYS A 27 2.81 -0.69 13.44
C LYS A 27 1.40 -0.14 13.23
N SER A 28 1.11 1.03 13.82
CA SER A 28 -0.20 1.68 13.68
C SER A 28 -0.51 2.05 12.23
N TYR A 29 0.50 2.50 11.49
CA TYR A 29 0.36 2.82 10.07
C TYR A 29 0.06 1.56 9.24
N VAL A 30 0.77 0.46 9.46
CA VAL A 30 0.51 -0.82 8.76
C VAL A 30 -0.90 -1.34 9.06
N GLN A 31 -1.37 -1.25 10.31
CA GLN A 31 -2.76 -1.57 10.64
C GLN A 31 -3.78 -0.66 9.92
N THR A 32 -3.44 0.62 9.73
CA THR A 32 -4.26 1.52 8.92
C THR A 32 -4.29 1.09 7.46
N VAL A 33 -3.16 0.61 6.91
CA VAL A 33 -3.09 0.08 5.53
C VAL A 33 -3.92 -1.20 5.37
N HIS A 34 -3.92 -2.10 6.35
CA HIS A 34 -4.83 -3.26 6.38
C HIS A 34 -6.30 -2.86 6.35
N GLY A 35 -6.66 -1.74 7.00
CA GLY A 35 -8.00 -1.17 6.93
C GLY A 35 -8.48 -0.83 5.51
N PHE A 36 -7.60 -0.83 4.50
CA PHE A 36 -7.95 -0.62 3.09
C PHE A 36 -8.14 -1.91 2.27
N GLU A 37 -8.07 -3.10 2.88
CA GLU A 37 -8.28 -4.37 2.18
C GLU A 37 -9.63 -4.46 1.45
N ASP A 38 -10.69 -3.89 2.03
CA ASP A 38 -12.00 -3.81 1.36
C ASP A 38 -11.93 -3.00 0.06
N TYR A 39 -11.12 -1.94 0.01
CA TYR A 39 -10.89 -1.19 -1.22
C TYR A 39 -10.07 -1.98 -2.22
N ASN A 40 -9.02 -2.69 -1.76
CA ASN A 40 -8.23 -3.55 -2.64
C ASN A 40 -9.09 -4.62 -3.31
N ARG A 41 -9.94 -5.31 -2.54
CA ARG A 41 -10.88 -6.32 -3.06
C ARG A 41 -11.86 -5.72 -4.06
N GLN A 42 -12.35 -4.51 -3.81
CA GLN A 42 -13.22 -3.80 -4.77
C GLN A 42 -12.48 -3.42 -6.06
N VAL A 43 -11.21 -2.99 -5.96
CA VAL A 43 -10.39 -2.69 -7.13
C VAL A 43 -10.10 -3.95 -7.94
N GLU A 44 -9.75 -5.07 -7.29
CA GLU A 44 -9.50 -6.34 -7.99
C GLU A 44 -10.76 -6.83 -8.70
N ALA A 45 -11.91 -6.83 -8.03
CA ALA A 45 -13.19 -7.19 -8.66
C ALA A 45 -13.53 -6.31 -9.88
N LEU A 46 -13.16 -5.02 -9.86
CA LEU A 46 -13.31 -4.14 -11.01
C LEU A 46 -12.30 -4.48 -12.12
N ILE A 47 -11.05 -4.80 -11.80
CA ILE A 47 -10.06 -5.26 -12.78
C ILE A 47 -10.60 -6.51 -13.49
N THR A 48 -11.00 -7.53 -12.74
CA THR A 48 -11.51 -8.80 -13.28
C THR A 48 -12.74 -8.58 -14.17
N ARG A 49 -13.66 -7.71 -13.75
CA ARG A 49 -14.84 -7.35 -14.57
C ARG A 49 -14.49 -6.61 -15.86
N PHE A 50 -13.58 -5.64 -15.80
CA PHE A 50 -13.21 -4.85 -16.99
C PHE A 50 -12.31 -5.64 -17.96
N ASP A 51 -11.68 -6.71 -17.49
CA ASP A 51 -10.82 -7.59 -18.28
C ASP A 51 -11.58 -8.73 -18.95
N ASP A 52 -12.77 -9.06 -18.45
CA ASP A 52 -13.68 -10.04 -19.05
C ASP A 52 -14.23 -9.52 -20.41
N PRO A 53 -13.84 -10.12 -21.54
CA PRO A 53 -14.31 -9.70 -22.86
C PRO A 53 -15.80 -9.99 -23.11
N THR A 54 -16.43 -10.79 -22.24
CA THR A 54 -17.87 -11.10 -22.32
C THR A 54 -18.73 -10.12 -21.52
N SER A 55 -18.11 -9.37 -20.62
CA SER A 55 -18.79 -8.37 -19.80
C SER A 55 -19.15 -7.12 -20.62
N ALA A 56 -20.45 -6.81 -20.65
CA ALA A 56 -20.93 -5.57 -21.24
C ALA A 56 -20.65 -4.39 -20.28
N ILE A 57 -19.64 -3.58 -20.59
CA ILE A 57 -19.29 -2.38 -19.81
C ILE A 57 -20.09 -1.17 -20.30
N THR A 58 -20.78 -0.52 -19.38
CA THR A 58 -21.58 0.69 -19.64
C THR A 58 -20.89 1.96 -19.12
N ASP A 59 -21.37 3.12 -19.54
CA ASP A 59 -20.90 4.41 -18.99
C ASP A 59 -21.13 4.54 -17.48
N ALA A 60 -22.18 3.88 -16.96
CA ALA A 60 -22.45 3.83 -15.53
C ALA A 60 -21.39 3.02 -14.78
N ASP A 61 -20.91 1.91 -15.35
CA ASP A 61 -19.83 1.10 -14.78
C ASP A 61 -18.51 1.86 -14.76
N ILE A 62 -18.19 2.56 -15.86
CA ILE A 62 -17.01 3.44 -15.96
C ILE A 62 -17.06 4.53 -14.89
N THR A 63 -18.21 5.18 -14.72
CA THR A 63 -18.42 6.23 -13.72
C THR A 63 -18.26 5.66 -12.30
N ALA A 64 -18.85 4.50 -12.03
CA ALA A 64 -18.74 3.85 -10.73
C ALA A 64 -17.29 3.47 -10.41
N ALA A 65 -16.54 2.93 -11.36
CA ALA A 65 -15.13 2.59 -11.17
C ALA A 65 -14.25 3.83 -10.89
N ARG A 66 -14.48 4.93 -11.63
CA ARG A 66 -13.81 6.22 -11.38
C ARG A 66 -14.14 6.75 -9.97
N GLN A 67 -15.40 6.66 -9.55
CA GLN A 67 -15.81 7.07 -8.21
C GLN A 67 -15.14 6.21 -7.13
N LYS A 68 -15.06 4.89 -7.31
CA LYS A 68 -14.36 4.00 -6.37
C LYS A 68 -12.88 4.34 -6.23
N LEU A 69 -12.23 4.68 -7.34
CA LEU A 69 -10.85 5.14 -7.33
C LEU A 69 -10.70 6.48 -6.57
N ASP A 70 -11.68 7.37 -6.70
CA ASP A 70 -11.70 8.65 -5.98
C ASP A 70 -11.94 8.46 -4.47
N ASP A 71 -12.87 7.60 -4.09
CA ASP A 71 -13.20 7.25 -2.70
C ASP A 71 -11.97 6.64 -2.01
N TYR A 72 -11.31 5.68 -2.67
CA TYR A 72 -10.11 5.06 -2.14
C TYR A 72 -8.97 6.09 -1.97
N ALA A 73 -8.74 6.91 -3.01
CA ALA A 73 -7.74 7.97 -2.92
C ALA A 73 -8.04 8.98 -1.79
N ALA A 74 -9.31 9.27 -1.52
CA ALA A 74 -9.71 10.15 -0.43
C ALA A 74 -9.45 9.51 0.94
N ALA A 75 -9.78 8.21 1.09
CA ALA A 75 -9.52 7.46 2.32
C ALA A 75 -8.02 7.41 2.65
N VAL A 76 -7.17 7.13 1.67
CA VAL A 76 -5.70 7.12 1.87
C VAL A 76 -5.18 8.52 2.22
N ARG A 77 -5.67 9.59 1.56
CA ARG A 77 -5.25 10.97 1.89
C ARG A 77 -5.71 11.45 3.27
N ALA A 78 -6.75 10.83 3.83
CA ALA A 78 -7.27 11.18 5.16
C ALA A 78 -6.42 10.59 6.29
N VAL A 79 -5.51 9.64 5.98
CA VAL A 79 -4.55 9.10 6.95
C VAL A 79 -3.65 10.24 7.43
N PRO A 80 -3.49 10.44 8.75
CA PRO A 80 -2.54 11.41 9.29
C PRO A 80 -1.15 11.20 8.71
N THR A 81 -0.49 12.29 8.34
CA THR A 81 0.88 12.19 7.80
C THR A 81 1.82 11.69 8.91
N PRO A 82 2.57 10.60 8.66
CA PRO A 82 3.52 10.08 9.64
C PRO A 82 4.60 11.11 10.03
N SER A 83 5.08 11.00 11.26
CA SER A 83 6.12 11.86 11.81
C SER A 83 7.52 11.42 11.37
N GLU A 84 7.77 10.11 11.33
CA GLU A 84 9.02 9.51 10.85
C GLU A 84 9.19 9.74 9.33
N ASN A 85 10.38 10.16 8.90
CA ASN A 85 10.62 10.65 7.55
C ASN A 85 10.48 9.56 6.47
N VAL A 86 10.99 8.36 6.71
CA VAL A 86 10.95 7.25 5.76
C VAL A 86 9.51 6.76 5.55
N LEU A 87 8.74 6.63 6.62
CA LEU A 87 7.33 6.30 6.63
C LEU A 87 6.49 7.40 5.99
N LYS A 88 6.77 8.67 6.29
CA LYS A 88 6.17 9.83 5.64
C LYS A 88 6.39 9.82 4.12
N HIS A 89 7.61 9.55 3.66
CA HIS A 89 7.90 9.46 2.23
C HIS A 89 7.16 8.29 1.57
N THR A 90 7.02 7.17 2.28
CA THR A 90 6.25 6.02 1.80
C THR A 90 4.74 6.31 1.74
N HIS A 91 4.21 7.05 2.72
CA HIS A 91 2.84 7.55 2.66
C HIS A 91 2.62 8.50 1.46
N GLN A 92 3.56 9.41 1.22
CA GLN A 92 3.51 10.29 0.04
C GLN A 92 3.58 9.51 -1.28
N LEU A 93 4.40 8.46 -1.34
CA LEU A 93 4.42 7.53 -2.47
C LEU A 93 3.05 6.89 -2.65
N TYR A 94 2.44 6.39 -1.57
CA TYR A 94 1.13 5.76 -1.60
C TYR A 94 0.05 6.73 -2.12
N VAL A 95 -0.01 7.97 -1.60
CA VAL A 95 -0.94 8.99 -2.10
C VAL A 95 -0.71 9.31 -3.59
N ARG A 96 0.55 9.30 -4.04
CA ARG A 96 0.90 9.61 -5.43
C ARG A 96 0.44 8.53 -6.42
N THR A 97 0.45 7.25 -6.05
CA THR A 97 0.03 6.16 -6.95
C THR A 97 -1.41 6.37 -7.45
N PHE A 98 -2.29 6.88 -6.59
CA PHE A 98 -3.66 7.25 -6.96
C PHE A 98 -3.74 8.40 -7.97
N GLY A 99 -2.83 9.37 -7.90
CA GLY A 99 -2.77 10.46 -8.87
C GLY A 99 -2.50 9.95 -10.29
N ASP A 100 -1.52 9.05 -10.41
CA ASP A 100 -1.14 8.43 -11.68
C ASP A 100 -2.27 7.53 -12.22
N ALA A 101 -2.86 6.69 -11.35
CA ALA A 101 -4.00 5.82 -11.71
C ALA A 101 -5.22 6.63 -12.16
N ARG A 102 -5.58 7.70 -11.44
CA ARG A 102 -6.72 8.56 -11.78
C ARG A 102 -6.52 9.28 -13.11
N LYS A 103 -5.31 9.73 -13.40
CA LYS A 103 -4.99 10.38 -14.67
C LYS A 103 -5.28 9.44 -15.86
N LEU A 104 -4.94 8.16 -15.72
CA LEU A 104 -5.22 7.14 -16.74
C LEU A 104 -6.72 6.83 -16.82
N ALA A 105 -7.35 6.57 -15.68
CA ALA A 105 -8.77 6.19 -15.63
C ALA A 105 -9.72 7.30 -16.13
N ARG A 106 -9.32 8.56 -16.01
CA ARG A 106 -10.09 9.74 -16.45
C ARG A 106 -9.75 10.20 -17.88
N ASP A 107 -9.03 9.38 -18.65
CA ASP A 107 -8.95 9.63 -20.09
C ASP A 107 -10.33 9.35 -20.71
N GLU A 108 -11.05 10.44 -20.97
CA GLU A 108 -12.39 10.45 -21.57
C GLU A 108 -12.36 10.50 -23.10
N THR A 109 -11.19 10.35 -23.72
CA THR A 109 -11.09 10.35 -25.18
C THR A 109 -11.71 9.10 -25.80
N GLY A 110 -12.53 9.30 -26.83
CA GLY A 110 -13.12 8.22 -27.64
C GLY A 110 -14.45 7.68 -27.10
N ASP A 111 -14.80 6.48 -27.58
CA ASP A 111 -16.05 5.80 -27.24
C ASP A 111 -16.00 5.09 -25.87
N THR A 112 -17.14 4.58 -25.41
CA THR A 112 -17.27 3.83 -24.15
C THR A 112 -16.26 2.70 -24.03
N LYS A 113 -15.96 2.00 -25.14
CA LYS A 113 -14.98 0.91 -25.15
C LYS A 113 -13.58 1.41 -24.82
N ARG A 114 -13.15 2.51 -25.44
CA ARG A 114 -11.85 3.12 -25.14
C ARG A 114 -11.80 3.64 -23.71
N GLN A 115 -12.86 4.28 -23.24
CA GLN A 115 -12.92 4.76 -21.85
C GLN A 115 -12.87 3.61 -20.83
N ALA A 116 -13.54 2.48 -21.11
CA ALA A 116 -13.44 1.28 -20.29
C ALA A 116 -12.00 0.76 -20.23
N GLN A 117 -11.29 0.72 -21.36
CA GLN A 117 -9.88 0.33 -21.40
C GLN A 117 -9.00 1.29 -20.58
N SER A 118 -9.23 2.60 -20.68
CA SER A 118 -8.51 3.61 -19.87
C SER A 118 -8.70 3.38 -18.37
N VAL A 119 -9.93 3.07 -17.93
CA VAL A 119 -10.22 2.71 -16.54
C VAL A 119 -9.48 1.44 -16.14
N ALA A 120 -9.57 0.37 -16.93
CA ALA A 120 -8.88 -0.89 -16.65
C ALA A 120 -7.36 -0.70 -16.50
N ILE A 121 -6.75 0.10 -17.38
CA ILE A 121 -5.32 0.46 -17.30
C ILE A 121 -5.03 1.22 -15.99
N GLY A 122 -5.87 2.18 -15.62
CA GLY A 122 -5.72 2.94 -14.38
C GLY A 122 -5.79 2.06 -13.13
N LEU A 123 -6.75 1.13 -13.07
CA LEU A 123 -6.92 0.20 -11.96
C LEU A 123 -5.73 -0.77 -11.83
N ARG A 124 -5.29 -1.39 -12.93
CA ARG A 124 -4.09 -2.26 -12.92
C ARG A 124 -2.84 -1.49 -12.52
N ARG A 125 -2.71 -0.24 -12.99
CA ARG A 125 -1.58 0.62 -12.61
C ARG A 125 -1.59 0.93 -11.12
N LEU A 126 -2.76 1.14 -10.53
CA LEU A 126 -2.90 1.31 -9.08
C LEU A 126 -2.41 0.07 -8.34
N ARG A 127 -2.97 -1.10 -8.65
CA ARG A 127 -2.57 -2.39 -8.06
C ARG A 127 -1.07 -2.58 -8.11
N THR A 128 -0.51 -2.56 -9.32
CA THR A 128 0.93 -2.76 -9.57
C THR A 128 1.77 -1.77 -8.78
N ALA A 129 1.35 -0.50 -8.68
CA ALA A 129 2.13 0.49 -7.95
C ALA A 129 2.06 0.31 -6.42
N ILE A 130 0.96 -0.24 -5.89
CA ILE A 130 0.84 -0.58 -4.47
C ILE A 130 1.69 -1.82 -4.17
N GLU A 131 1.47 -2.88 -4.93
CA GLU A 131 2.11 -4.20 -4.77
C GLU A 131 3.63 -4.16 -5.01
N ASP A 132 4.10 -3.47 -6.06
CA ASP A 132 5.52 -3.49 -6.41
C ASP A 132 6.33 -2.39 -5.71
N ARG A 133 5.67 -1.43 -5.05
CA ARG A 133 6.37 -0.25 -4.51
C ARG A 133 5.96 0.14 -3.11
N VAL A 134 4.67 0.20 -2.80
CA VAL A 134 4.21 0.64 -1.48
C VAL A 134 4.44 -0.47 -0.46
N TYR A 135 3.93 -1.68 -0.70
CA TYR A 135 4.09 -2.81 0.22
C TYR A 135 5.57 -3.17 0.45
N PRO A 136 6.42 -3.31 -0.59
CA PRO A 136 7.84 -3.59 -0.38
C PRO A 136 8.57 -2.50 0.39
N SER A 137 8.14 -1.23 0.28
CA SER A 137 8.74 -0.15 1.07
C SER A 137 8.42 -0.29 2.56
N LEU A 138 7.19 -0.74 2.90
CA LEU A 138 6.77 -1.01 4.27
C LEU A 138 7.42 -2.28 4.80
N ASP A 139 7.51 -3.35 3.99
CA ASP A 139 8.16 -4.60 4.37
C ASP A 139 9.62 -4.39 4.75
N VAL A 140 10.35 -3.55 3.99
CA VAL A 140 11.74 -3.20 4.33
C VAL A 140 11.84 -2.47 5.67
N MET A 141 10.86 -1.64 6.05
CA MET A 141 10.84 -1.00 7.36
C MET A 141 10.54 -2.01 8.47
N LEU A 142 9.52 -2.84 8.27
CA LEU A 142 9.12 -3.89 9.21
C LEU A 142 10.26 -4.88 9.47
N ALA A 143 10.97 -5.30 8.43
CA ALA A 143 12.11 -6.21 8.52
C ALA A 143 13.25 -5.63 9.37
N ARG A 144 13.51 -4.32 9.30
CA ARG A 144 14.54 -3.66 10.14
C ARG A 144 14.23 -3.77 11.63
N GLU A 145 12.94 -3.80 11.96
CA GLU A 145 12.45 -3.89 13.34
C GLU A 145 12.09 -5.34 13.74
N ASN A 146 12.38 -6.33 12.90
CA ASN A 146 12.04 -7.75 13.07
C ASN A 146 10.51 -8.00 13.22
N LEU A 147 9.69 -7.24 12.50
CA LEU A 147 8.23 -7.31 12.49
C LEU A 147 7.68 -7.94 11.20
N GLU A 148 8.20 -9.11 10.82
CA GLU A 148 7.84 -9.76 9.56
C GLU A 148 6.68 -10.76 9.72
N GLY A 149 5.76 -10.76 8.75
CA GLY A 149 4.65 -11.72 8.64
C GLY A 149 3.48 -11.49 9.59
N GLY A 150 2.46 -12.34 9.47
CA GLY A 150 1.30 -12.35 10.38
C GLY A 150 0.46 -11.08 10.29
N GLU A 151 0.32 -10.36 11.40
CA GLU A 151 -0.51 -9.14 11.46
C GLU A 151 0.09 -7.93 10.72
N TYR A 152 1.33 -8.04 10.21
CA TYR A 152 2.01 -7.00 9.44
C TYR A 152 2.19 -7.36 7.96
N GLU A 153 1.70 -8.53 7.54
CA GLU A 153 1.86 -9.04 6.18
C GLU A 153 0.93 -8.30 5.22
N LEU A 154 1.49 -7.43 4.38
CA LEU A 154 0.74 -6.70 3.38
C LEU A 154 0.71 -7.47 2.07
N GLY A 155 -0.49 -7.80 1.60
CA GLY A 155 -0.72 -8.49 0.35
C GLY A 155 -1.82 -7.83 -0.46
N TRP A 156 -1.67 -7.84 -1.79
CA TRP A 156 -2.82 -7.58 -2.65
C TRP A 156 -3.72 -8.83 -2.63
N PRO A 157 -5.05 -8.69 -2.52
CA PRO A 157 -5.94 -9.83 -2.55
C PRO A 157 -5.82 -10.58 -3.89
N GLU A 158 -5.62 -11.89 -3.81
CA GLU A 158 -5.73 -12.78 -4.97
C GLU A 158 -7.21 -13.06 -5.27
N ASP A 159 -7.52 -13.28 -6.56
CA ASP A 159 -8.83 -13.70 -7.06
C ASP A 159 -9.20 -15.13 -6.64
#